data_AF-A0A023BT21-F1
#
_entry.id   AF-A0A023BT21-F1
#
_cell.length_a   1.000
_cell.length_b   1.000
_cell.length_c   1.000
_cell.angle_alpha   90.00
_cell.angle_beta   90.00
_cell.angle_gamma   90.00
#
_symmetry.space_group_name_H-M   'P 1'
#
loop_
_entity.id
_entity.type
_entity.pdbx_description
1 polymer ?
#
loop_
_entity_poly.entity_id
_entity_poly.type
_entity_poly.pdbx_seq_one_letter_code
_entity_poly.pdbx_strand_id
1 'polypeptide(L)'
;MSLNRIARKSGVTLNSLRDLTEGNVRSGIANKLGVTTSSLQTFVDGGTSNGLASKIEITSSSLQELRNMIGQRGAIGLIVRLLLV
;
A
#
# COMPACT_ATOMS: atom_id res chain seq x y z
N MET A 1 -9.75 -13.96 -1.00
CA MET A 1 -8.97 -14.60 0.09
C MET A 1 -9.34 -13.95 1.42
N SER A 2 -9.25 -14.67 2.55
CA SER A 2 -9.44 -14.05 3.87
C SER A 2 -8.22 -13.20 4.28
N LEU A 3 -8.45 -12.14 5.05
CA LEU A 3 -7.40 -11.27 5.62
C LEU A 3 -6.34 -12.09 6.40
N ASN A 4 -6.77 -13.14 7.11
CA ASN A 4 -5.88 -14.06 7.81
C ASN A 4 -4.89 -14.78 6.87
N ARG A 5 -5.35 -15.21 5.69
CA ARG A 5 -4.47 -15.86 4.71
C ARG A 5 -3.49 -14.86 4.09
N ILE A 6 -3.95 -13.63 3.84
CA ILE A 6 -3.09 -12.55 3.34
C ILE A 6 -1.99 -12.25 4.36
N ALA A 7 -2.36 -12.00 5.63
CA ALA A 7 -1.43 -11.75 6.74
C ALA A 7 -0.32 -12.80 6.83
N ARG A 8 -0.71 -14.08 6.82
CA ARG A 8 0.25 -15.20 6.87
C ARG A 8 1.18 -15.24 5.66
N LYS A 9 0.66 -14.97 4.46
CA LYS A 9 1.45 -15.05 3.22
C LYS A 9 2.39 -13.84 3.05
N SER A 10 1.96 -12.65 3.44
CA SER A 10 2.76 -11.43 3.36
C SER A 10 3.71 -11.25 4.55
N GLY A 11 3.49 -11.96 5.66
CA GLY A 11 4.27 -11.81 6.88
C GLY A 11 3.93 -10.54 7.68
N VAL A 12 2.78 -9.90 7.42
CA VAL A 12 2.27 -8.78 8.22
C VAL A 12 1.17 -9.23 9.17
N THR A 13 0.96 -8.51 10.26
CA THR A 13 -0.07 -8.85 11.24
C THR A 13 -1.47 -8.60 10.70
N LEU A 14 -2.45 -9.40 11.17
CA LEU A 14 -3.86 -9.21 10.81
C LEU A 14 -4.35 -7.80 11.13
N ASN A 15 -3.95 -7.25 12.29
CA ASN A 15 -4.32 -5.91 12.70
C ASN A 15 -3.78 -4.86 11.73
N SER A 16 -2.55 -5.00 11.24
CA SER A 16 -2.01 -4.07 10.24
C SER A 16 -2.83 -4.06 8.95
N LEU A 17 -3.34 -5.23 8.52
CA LEU A 17 -4.22 -5.31 7.35
C LEU A 17 -5.61 -4.74 7.62
N ARG A 18 -6.16 -4.90 8.83
CA ARG A 18 -7.44 -4.29 9.21
C ARG A 18 -7.34 -2.77 9.18
N ASP A 19 -6.31 -2.22 9.81
CA ASP A 19 -6.04 -0.78 9.77
C ASP A 19 -5.86 -0.30 8.33
N LEU A 20 -5.16 -1.05 7.48
CA LEU A 20 -5.00 -0.71 6.06
C LEU A 20 -6.36 -0.67 5.34
N THR A 21 -7.27 -1.59 5.62
CA THR A 21 -8.62 -1.56 5.02
C THR A 21 -9.46 -0.37 5.48
N GLU A 22 -9.13 0.21 6.63
CA GLU A 22 -9.71 1.46 7.15
C GLU A 22 -8.97 2.72 6.66
N GLY A 23 -7.90 2.54 5.88
CA GLY A 23 -7.09 3.63 5.32
C GLY A 23 -5.85 4.02 6.14
N ASN A 24 -5.54 3.27 7.20
CA ASN A 24 -4.41 3.55 8.10
C ASN A 24 -3.24 2.61 7.83
N VAL A 25 -2.10 3.14 7.41
CA VAL A 25 -0.91 2.34 7.12
C VAL A 25 -0.05 2.18 8.37
N ARG A 26 0.21 0.93 8.77
CA ARG A 26 1.17 0.60 9.83
C ARG A 26 2.58 0.37 9.30
N SER A 27 3.57 0.64 10.15
CA SER A 27 5.00 0.43 9.87
C SER A 27 5.34 -1.00 9.40
N GLY A 28 4.62 -2.02 9.88
CA GLY A 28 4.82 -3.40 9.42
C GLY A 28 4.59 -3.59 7.92
N ILE A 29 3.61 -2.88 7.33
CA ILE A 29 3.34 -2.91 5.90
C ILE A 29 4.45 -2.17 5.14
N ALA A 30 4.83 -1.00 5.64
CA ALA A 30 5.87 -0.17 5.05
C ALA A 30 7.23 -0.91 5.01
N ASN A 31 7.63 -1.52 6.12
CA ASN A 31 8.84 -2.31 6.24
C ASN A 31 8.84 -3.51 5.28
N LYS A 32 7.70 -4.20 5.14
CA LYS A 32 7.57 -5.33 4.22
C LYS A 32 7.74 -4.91 2.76
N LEU A 33 7.25 -3.73 2.41
CA LEU A 33 7.37 -3.18 1.06
C LEU A 33 8.70 -2.43 0.84
N GLY A 34 9.48 -2.16 1.90
CA GLY A 34 10.74 -1.44 1.81
C GLY A 34 10.56 0.05 1.48
N VAL A 35 9.46 0.66 1.92
CA VAL A 35 9.14 2.08 1.73
C VAL A 35 8.79 2.73 3.07
N THR A 36 8.69 4.05 3.13
CA THR A 36 8.29 4.73 4.36
C THR A 36 6.78 4.63 4.59
N THR A 37 6.36 4.59 5.86
CA THR A 37 4.95 4.63 6.25
C THR A 37 4.26 5.88 5.70
N SER A 38 4.95 7.03 5.73
CA SER A 38 4.45 8.28 5.16
C SER A 38 4.16 8.16 3.66
N SER A 39 5.04 7.52 2.89
CA SER A 39 4.86 7.35 1.45
C SER A 39 3.59 6.55 1.12
N LEU A 40 3.36 5.48 1.87
CA LEU A 40 2.16 4.66 1.70
C LEU A 40 0.91 5.37 2.21
N GLN A 41 0.99 6.07 3.34
CA GLN A 41 -0.14 6.83 3.87
C GLN A 41 -0.55 7.94 2.91
N THR A 42 0.39 8.73 2.39
CA THR A 42 0.14 9.73 1.35
C THR A 42 -0.53 9.11 0.12
N PHE A 43 -0.09 7.92 -0.30
CA PHE A 43 -0.72 7.22 -1.41
C PHE A 43 -2.16 6.80 -1.10
N VAL A 44 -2.44 6.28 0.10
CA VAL A 44 -3.81 5.96 0.52
C VAL A 44 -4.67 7.23 0.57
N ASP A 45 -4.13 8.34 1.07
CA ASP A 45 -4.86 9.61 1.26
C ASP A 45 -5.14 10.35 -0.06
N GLY A 46 -4.50 9.98 -1.17
CA GLY A 46 -4.78 10.56 -2.49
C GLY A 46 -3.60 11.20 -3.20
N GLY A 47 -2.45 11.28 -2.54
CA GLY A 47 -1.22 11.75 -3.14
C GLY A 47 -0.39 10.65 -3.79
N THR A 48 0.82 11.04 -4.15
CA THR A 48 1.87 10.18 -4.67
C THR A 48 3.12 10.36 -3.80
N SER A 49 4.02 9.39 -3.84
CA SER A 49 5.34 9.50 -3.20
C SER A 49 6.40 8.94 -4.14
N ASN A 50 7.52 9.64 -4.24
CA ASN A 50 8.69 9.18 -5.00
C ASN A 50 9.19 7.83 -4.48
N GLY A 51 9.14 7.59 -3.16
CA GLY A 51 9.59 6.33 -2.57
C GLY A 51 8.72 5.14 -3.01
N LEU A 52 7.40 5.36 -3.12
CA LEU A 52 6.51 4.34 -3.64
C LEU A 52 6.67 4.17 -5.15
N ALA A 53 6.75 5.27 -5.90
CA ALA A 53 6.91 5.25 -7.36
C ALA A 53 8.18 4.50 -7.79
N SER A 54 9.32 4.77 -7.15
CA SER A 54 10.57 4.05 -7.39
C SER A 54 10.46 2.56 -7.06
N LYS A 55 9.69 2.18 -6.03
CA LYS A 55 9.52 0.78 -5.62
C LYS A 55 8.80 -0.07 -6.67
N ILE A 56 7.91 0.54 -7.43
CA ILE A 56 7.15 -0.12 -8.52
C ILE A 56 7.64 0.31 -9.90
N GLU A 57 8.82 0.94 -9.97
CA GLU A 57 9.53 1.31 -11.21
C GLU A 57 8.71 2.17 -12.18
N ILE A 58 7.89 3.08 -11.66
CA ILE A 58 7.17 4.08 -12.46
C ILE A 58 7.49 5.50 -12.00
N THR A 59 7.10 6.48 -12.81
CA THR A 59 7.21 7.89 -12.45
C THR A 59 6.15 8.28 -11.40
N SER A 60 6.45 9.31 -10.61
CA SER A 60 5.49 9.84 -9.62
C SER A 60 4.23 10.41 -10.27
N SER A 61 4.33 10.93 -11.50
CA SER A 61 3.18 11.38 -12.30
C SER A 61 2.26 10.22 -12.70
N SER A 62 2.81 9.14 -13.26
CA SER A 62 2.03 7.96 -13.61
C SER A 62 1.42 7.28 -12.38
N LEU A 63 2.13 7.29 -11.25
CA LEU A 63 1.56 6.83 -9.97
C LEU A 63 0.39 7.71 -9.50
N GLN A 64 0.48 9.02 -9.66
CA GLN A 64 -0.61 9.93 -9.31
C GLN A 64 -1.83 9.74 -10.22
N GLU A 65 -1.62 9.58 -11.54
CA GLU A 65 -2.69 9.26 -12.47
C GLU A 65 -3.38 7.96 -12.11
N LEU A 66 -2.60 6.91 -11.83
CA LEU A 66 -3.12 5.63 -11.36
C LEU A 66 -3.92 5.82 -10.07
N ARG A 67 -3.39 6.58 -9.10
CA ARG A 67 -4.08 6.86 -7.83
C ARG A 67 -5.41 7.55 -8.04
N ASN A 68 -5.47 8.51 -8.96
CA ASN A 68 -6.68 9.25 -9.28
C ASN A 68 -7.73 8.32 -9.92
N MET A 69 -7.31 7.41 -10.81
CA MET A 69 -8.20 6.45 -11.47
C MET A 69 -8.79 5.41 -10.51
N ILE A 70 -7.96 4.86 -9.60
CA ILE A 70 -8.37 3.72 -8.77
C ILE A 70 -8.99 4.14 -7.43
N GLY A 71 -8.84 5.40 -7.03
CA GLY A 71 -9.34 5.91 -5.75
C GLY A 71 -8.65 5.27 -4.53
N GLN A 72 -9.14 5.59 -3.33
CA GLN A 72 -8.56 5.08 -2.07
C GLN A 72 -8.67 3.56 -1.96
N ARG A 73 -9.83 2.99 -2.31
CA ARG A 73 -10.06 1.54 -2.27
C ARG A 73 -9.14 0.79 -3.23
N GLY A 74 -8.91 1.34 -4.43
CA GLY A 74 -7.96 0.76 -5.37
C GLY A 74 -6.52 0.88 -4.89
N ALA A 75 -6.15 2.00 -4.26
CA ALA A 75 -4.82 2.17 -3.66
C ALA A 75 -4.55 1.12 -2.57
N ILE A 76 -5.53 0.89 -1.69
CA ILE A 76 -5.47 -0.20 -0.69
C ILE A 76 -5.32 -1.56 -1.39
N GLY A 77 -6.10 -1.82 -2.44
CA GLY A 77 -6.00 -3.05 -3.23
C GLY A 77 -4.62 -3.27 -3.86
N LEU A 78 -4.00 -2.20 -4.38
CA LEU A 78 -2.65 -2.21 -4.94
C LEU A 78 -1.61 -2.56 -3.86
N ILE A 79 -1.69 -1.92 -2.68
CA ILE A 79 -0.81 -2.22 -1.55
C ILE A 79 -0.94 -3.68 -1.13
N VAL A 80 -2.16 -4.20 -1.03
CA VAL A 80 -2.41 -5.62 -0.72
C VAL A 80 -1.82 -6.54 -1.78
N ARG A 81 -1.91 -6.18 -3.07
CA ARG A 81 -1.30 -6.95 -4.15
C ARG A 81 0.23 -6.97 -4.04
N LEU A 82 0.86 -5.83 -3.77
CA LEU A 82 2.32 -5.71 -3.60
C LEU A 82 2.84 -6.54 -2.41
N LEU A 83 2.05 -6.66 -1.34
CA LEU A 83 2.41 -7.49 -0.18
C LEU A 83 2.45 -9.00 -0.48
N LEU A 84 1.86 -9.44 -1.60
CA LEU A 84 1.73 -10.85 -1.97
C LEU A 84 2.68 -11.29 -3.10
N VAL A 85 3.47 -10.35 -3.63
CA VAL A 85 4.52 -10.59 -4.63
C VAL A 85 5.81 -10.98 -3.94
#